data_AF-A0A7X6ZHP2-F1
#
_entry.id   AF-A0A7X6ZHP2-F1
#
_cell.length_a   1.000
_cell.length_b   1.000
_cell.length_c   1.000
_cell.angle_alpha   90.00
_cell.angle_beta   90.00
_cell.angle_gamma   90.00
#
_symmetry.space_group_name_H-M   'P 1'
#
loop_
_entity.id
_entity.type
_entity.pdbx_description
1 polymer ?
#
loop_
_entity_poly.entity_id
_entity_poly.type
_entity_poly.pdbx_seq_one_letter_code
_entity_poly.pdbx_strand_id
1 'polypeptide(L)'
;MSSVLRLFRKTLLQVNMDFTHPSLIALSKELRILHEMPISSKEERDNWYLAAQSLQDRIRKDWTDIEASLPHELYHYFSDADIRATDEGYRRYLEELLRDLLFLE
;
A
#
# COMPACT_ATOMS: atom_id res chain seq x y z
N MET A 1 -1.84 -14.99 -17.96
CA MET A 1 -0.96 -14.39 -16.91
C MET A 1 -0.40 -13.09 -17.47
N SER A 2 -0.92 -11.96 -17.00
CA SER A 2 -0.54 -10.63 -17.49
C SER A 2 0.94 -10.35 -17.21
N SER A 3 1.68 -9.85 -18.19
CA SER A 3 3.11 -9.49 -18.12
C SER A 3 3.43 -8.50 -16.99
N VAL A 4 2.42 -7.76 -16.54
CA VAL A 4 2.44 -6.85 -15.39
C VAL A 4 2.91 -7.59 -14.13
N LEU A 5 2.30 -8.74 -13.79
CA LEU A 5 2.65 -9.53 -12.59
C LEU A 5 4.12 -10.02 -12.56
N ARG A 6 4.79 -10.12 -13.71
CA ARG A 6 6.21 -10.54 -13.76
C ARG A 6 7.18 -9.42 -13.44
N LEU A 7 6.82 -8.16 -13.71
CA LEU A 7 7.71 -7.02 -13.46
C LEU A 7 7.82 -6.71 -11.96
N PHE A 8 6.73 -6.86 -11.21
CA PHE A 8 6.67 -6.34 -9.83
C PHE A 8 7.13 -7.33 -8.74
N ARG A 9 7.36 -8.61 -9.06
CA ARG A 9 7.75 -9.66 -8.10
C ARG A 9 9.12 -9.43 -7.41
N LYS A 10 9.86 -8.36 -7.72
CA LYS A 10 11.28 -8.22 -7.39
C LYS A 10 11.63 -7.16 -6.35
N THR A 11 10.71 -6.30 -5.94
CA THR A 11 11.13 -4.96 -5.49
C THR A 11 11.07 -4.69 -3.98
N LEU A 12 10.23 -5.40 -3.21
CA LEU A 12 10.16 -5.12 -1.77
C LEU A 12 11.29 -5.70 -0.92
N LEU A 13 11.88 -6.81 -1.36
CA LEU A 13 12.87 -7.56 -0.57
C LEU A 13 14.24 -6.86 -0.46
N GLN A 14 14.39 -5.63 -0.96
CA GLN A 14 15.67 -4.89 -0.95
C GLN A 14 15.62 -3.60 -0.14
N VAL A 15 14.47 -3.24 0.41
CA VAL A 15 14.37 -2.01 1.19
C VAL A 15 14.81 -2.29 2.63
N ASN A 16 15.92 -1.69 3.02
CA ASN A 16 16.47 -1.78 4.38
C ASN A 16 15.62 -0.89 5.31
N MET A 17 14.36 -1.27 5.57
CA MET A 17 13.46 -0.54 6.45
C MET A 17 13.75 -0.89 7.91
N ASP A 18 13.88 0.14 8.75
CA ASP A 18 13.87 -0.04 10.20
C ASP A 18 12.43 -0.27 10.67
N PHE A 19 12.09 -1.54 10.88
CA PHE A 19 10.78 -1.99 11.34
C PHE A 19 10.41 -1.52 12.75
N THR A 20 11.36 -0.98 13.51
CA THR A 20 11.10 -0.39 14.84
C THR A 20 10.82 1.11 14.78
N HIS A 21 10.93 1.72 13.59
CA HIS A 21 10.78 3.15 13.41
C HIS A 21 9.32 3.61 13.72
N PRO A 22 9.10 4.61 14.61
CA PRO A 22 7.76 5.05 14.98
C PRO A 22 6.88 5.46 13.80
N SER A 23 7.44 6.18 12.83
CA SER A 23 6.74 6.57 11.59
C SER A 23 6.30 5.35 10.76
N LEU A 24 7.09 4.27 10.74
CA LEU A 24 6.75 3.06 10.00
C LEU A 24 5.66 2.24 10.71
N ILE A 25 5.71 2.19 12.04
CA ILE A 25 4.65 1.60 12.88
C ILE A 25 3.34 2.41 12.77
N ALA A 26 3.42 3.73 12.60
CA ALA A 26 2.24 4.55 12.34
C ALA A 26 1.69 4.29 10.93
N LEU A 27 2.57 4.21 9.93
CA LEU A 27 2.20 3.87 8.55
C LEU A 27 1.53 2.50 8.46
N SER A 28 2.06 1.46 9.13
CA SER A 28 1.48 0.12 9.11
C SER A 28 0.02 0.11 9.58
N LYS A 29 -0.28 0.86 10.65
CA LYS A 29 -1.64 1.00 11.19
C LYS A 29 -2.58 1.68 10.20
N GLU A 30 -2.16 2.79 9.61
CA GLU A 30 -2.96 3.50 8.62
C GLU A 30 -3.17 2.67 7.34
N LEU A 31 -2.14 1.95 6.89
CA LEU A 31 -2.24 1.04 5.75
C LEU A 31 -3.22 -0.10 6.02
N ARG A 32 -3.26 -0.63 7.25
CA ARG A 32 -4.22 -1.65 7.64
C ARG A 32 -5.66 -1.12 7.61
N ILE A 33 -5.89 0.07 8.17
CA ILE A 33 -7.20 0.74 8.11
C ILE A 33 -7.64 0.91 6.65
N LEU A 34 -6.75 1.45 5.81
CA LEU A 34 -7.02 1.63 4.39
C LEU A 34 -7.25 0.30 3.66
N HIS A 35 -6.57 -0.76 4.05
CA HIS A 35 -6.69 -2.09 3.44
C HIS A 35 -8.05 -2.74 3.73
N GLU A 36 -8.57 -2.55 4.94
CA GLU A 36 -9.86 -3.10 5.37
C GLU A 36 -11.06 -2.35 4.79
N MET A 37 -10.86 -1.17 4.19
CA MET A 37 -11.93 -0.41 3.56
C MET A 37 -12.54 -1.16 2.36
N PRO A 38 -13.87 -1.17 2.23
CA PRO A 38 -14.57 -1.81 1.11
C PRO A 38 -14.28 -1.07 -0.21
N ILE A 39 -14.35 -1.81 -1.32
CA ILE A 39 -14.08 -1.30 -2.69
C ILE A 39 -15.01 -1.91 -3.76
N SER A 40 -16.11 -2.52 -3.34
CA SER A 40 -17.02 -3.28 -4.21
C SER A 40 -17.87 -2.34 -5.06
N SER A 41 -18.33 -1.23 -4.49
CA SER A 41 -19.11 -0.21 -5.19
C SER A 41 -18.23 0.96 -5.69
N LYS A 42 -18.76 1.77 -6.60
CA LYS A 42 -18.07 2.98 -7.05
C LYS A 42 -17.86 3.97 -5.88
N GLU A 43 -18.89 4.20 -5.08
CA GLU A 43 -18.83 5.08 -3.92
C GLU A 43 -17.79 4.61 -2.89
N GLU A 44 -17.71 3.29 -2.67
CA GLU A 44 -16.68 2.68 -1.82
C GLU A 44 -15.27 2.94 -2.35
N ARG A 45 -15.06 2.81 -3.68
CA ARG A 45 -13.76 3.13 -4.29
C ARG A 45 -13.43 4.62 -4.24
N ASP A 46 -14.40 5.50 -4.46
CA ASP A 46 -14.21 6.94 -4.34
C ASP A 46 -13.76 7.31 -2.91
N ASN A 47 -14.41 6.74 -1.89
CA ASN A 47 -14.02 6.91 -0.49
C ASN A 47 -12.63 6.32 -0.20
N TRP A 48 -12.31 5.16 -0.79
CA TRP A 48 -11.00 4.54 -0.68
C TRP A 48 -9.90 5.45 -1.24
N TYR A 49 -10.10 6.02 -2.43
CA TYR A 49 -9.15 6.95 -3.04
C TYR A 49 -8.95 8.22 -2.22
N LEU A 50 -10.01 8.77 -1.61
CA LEU A 50 -9.89 9.92 -0.72
C LEU A 50 -9.01 9.59 0.51
N ALA A 51 -9.23 8.42 1.12
CA ALA A 51 -8.42 7.97 2.24
C ALA A 51 -6.96 7.70 1.84
N ALA A 52 -6.74 7.06 0.68
CA ALA A 52 -5.42 6.80 0.13
C ALA A 52 -4.66 8.12 -0.18
N GLN A 53 -5.33 9.12 -0.75
CA GLN A 53 -4.76 10.43 -1.00
C GLN A 53 -4.37 11.13 0.31
N SER A 54 -5.25 11.10 1.31
CA SER A 54 -4.96 11.68 2.63
C SER A 54 -3.75 11.03 3.29
N LEU A 55 -3.62 9.70 3.19
CA LEU A 55 -2.46 8.97 3.70
C LEU A 55 -1.18 9.32 2.94
N GLN A 56 -1.23 9.41 1.61
CA GLN A 56 -0.08 9.85 0.80
C GLN A 56 0.40 11.25 1.19
N ASP A 57 -0.52 12.17 1.44
CA ASP A 57 -0.18 13.54 1.82
C ASP A 57 0.44 13.59 3.23
N ARG A 58 -0.02 12.74 4.15
CA ARG A 58 0.62 12.56 5.47
C ARG A 58 2.01 11.96 5.36
N ILE A 59 2.22 10.94 4.50
CA ILE A 59 3.54 10.37 4.25
C ILE A 59 4.52 11.48 3.82
N ARG A 60 4.13 12.28 2.82
CA ARG A 60 4.95 13.37 2.26
C ARG A 60 5.23 14.51 3.23
N LYS A 61 4.33 14.75 4.18
CA LYS A 61 4.40 15.92 5.08
C LYS A 61 5.01 15.58 6.42
N ASP A 62 4.56 14.49 7.03
CA ASP A 62 4.79 14.17 8.43
C ASP A 62 5.81 13.02 8.58
N TRP A 63 6.01 12.19 7.55
CA TRP A 63 6.90 11.02 7.57
C TRP A 63 8.00 11.07 6.50
N THR A 64 8.57 12.26 6.31
CA THR A 64 9.64 12.53 5.34
C THR A 64 10.94 11.77 5.64
N ASP A 65 11.11 11.36 6.89
CA ASP A 65 12.20 10.52 7.40
C ASP A 65 12.19 9.11 6.80
N ILE A 66 11.00 8.55 6.54
CA ILE A 66 10.85 7.21 5.95
C ILE A 66 10.41 7.24 4.49
N GLU A 67 9.90 8.37 3.98
CA GLU A 67 9.35 8.49 2.61
C GLU A 67 10.30 7.95 1.54
N ALA A 68 11.57 8.37 1.57
CA ALA A 68 12.57 7.95 0.57
C ALA A 68 12.92 6.45 0.66
N SER A 69 12.62 5.83 1.81
CA SER A 69 12.78 4.40 2.02
C SER A 69 11.51 3.63 1.66
N LEU A 70 10.38 4.27 1.35
CA LEU A 70 9.17 3.53 1.02
C LEU A 70 9.30 2.90 -0.38
N PRO A 71 8.81 1.67 -0.55
CA PRO A 71 8.87 1.01 -1.84
C PRO A 71 7.95 1.68 -2.86
N HIS A 72 8.41 1.76 -4.10
CA HIS A 72 7.65 2.40 -5.18
C HIS A 72 6.28 1.73 -5.39
N GLU A 73 6.19 0.43 -5.18
CA GLU A 73 4.96 -0.35 -5.31
C GLU A 73 3.85 0.10 -4.34
N LEU A 74 4.18 0.78 -3.25
CA LEU A 74 3.20 1.36 -2.36
C LEU A 74 2.37 2.45 -3.08
N TYR A 75 2.95 3.17 -4.05
CA TYR A 75 2.21 4.15 -4.86
C TYR A 75 1.24 3.48 -5.85
N HIS A 76 1.56 2.29 -6.37
CA HIS A 76 0.63 1.49 -7.16
C HIS A 76 -0.55 1.04 -6.29
N TYR A 77 -0.28 0.59 -5.06
CA TYR A 77 -1.33 0.25 -4.11
C TYR A 77 -2.32 1.41 -3.92
N PHE A 78 -1.83 2.63 -3.73
CA PHE A 78 -2.66 3.83 -3.56
C PHE A 78 -3.48 4.25 -4.79
N SER A 79 -3.16 3.72 -5.97
CA SER A 79 -3.75 4.17 -7.24
C SER A 79 -4.63 3.12 -7.92
N ASP A 80 -4.54 1.85 -7.50
CA ASP A 80 -5.11 0.73 -8.27
C ASP A 80 -6.34 0.08 -7.61
N ALA A 81 -7.19 0.85 -6.92
CA ALA A 81 -8.38 0.32 -6.25
C ALA A 81 -9.37 -0.35 -7.21
N ASP A 82 -9.50 0.17 -8.44
CA ASP A 82 -10.34 -0.42 -9.48
C ASP A 82 -9.82 -1.78 -9.96
N ILE A 83 -8.50 -1.93 -10.08
CA ILE A 83 -7.87 -3.21 -10.43
C ILE A 83 -8.03 -4.18 -9.26
N ARG A 84 -7.80 -3.72 -8.02
CA ARG A 84 -7.98 -4.53 -6.81
C ARG A 84 -9.41 -5.03 -6.63
N ALA A 85 -10.40 -4.25 -7.05
CA ALA A 85 -11.82 -4.62 -6.95
C ALA A 85 -12.22 -5.74 -7.94
N THR A 86 -11.48 -5.87 -9.05
CA THR A 86 -11.89 -6.74 -10.18
C THR A 86 -10.94 -7.91 -10.42
N ASP A 87 -9.66 -7.78 -10.06
CA ASP A 87 -8.64 -8.81 -10.23
C ASP A 87 -8.21 -9.37 -8.87
N GLU A 88 -8.72 -10.56 -8.54
CA GLU A 88 -8.35 -11.26 -7.31
C GLU A 88 -6.85 -11.62 -7.25
N GLY A 89 -6.24 -11.93 -8.40
CA GLY A 89 -4.81 -12.23 -8.48
C GLY A 89 -3.96 -11.01 -8.15
N TYR A 90 -4.36 -9.85 -8.65
CA TYR A 90 -3.73 -8.57 -8.32
C TYR A 90 -3.91 -8.20 -6.85
N ARG A 91 -5.10 -8.43 -6.29
CA ARG A 91 -5.36 -8.23 -4.86
C ARG A 91 -4.43 -9.07 -3.98
N ARG A 92 -4.35 -10.39 -4.23
CA ARG A 92 -3.46 -11.29 -3.47
C ARG A 92 -1.99 -10.89 -3.61
N TYR A 93 -1.59 -10.48 -4.81
CA TYR A 93 -0.24 -9.97 -5.05
C TYR A 93 0.08 -8.73 -4.20
N LEU A 94 -0.84 -7.76 -4.13
CA LEU A 94 -0.67 -6.57 -3.29
C LEU A 94 -0.69 -6.92 -1.79
N GLU A 95 -1.48 -7.90 -1.37
CA GLU A 95 -1.46 -8.41 0.01
C GLU A 95 -0.12 -9.05 0.37
N GLU A 96 0.44 -9.88 -0.52
CA GLU A 96 1.78 -10.46 -0.34
C GLU A 96 2.85 -9.38 -0.27
N LEU A 97 2.72 -8.35 -1.09
CA LEU A 97 3.59 -7.18 -1.09
C LEU A 97 3.50 -6.44 0.24
N LEU A 98 2.30 -6.10 0.68
CA LEU A 98 2.11 -5.33 1.90
C LEU A 98 2.29 -6.14 3.17
N ARG A 99 2.47 -7.46 3.09
CA ARG A 99 2.49 -8.37 4.24
C ARG A 99 3.38 -7.86 5.37
N ASP A 100 4.64 -7.58 5.09
CA ASP A 100 5.58 -7.17 6.15
C ASP A 100 5.16 -5.83 6.77
N LEU A 101 4.67 -4.88 5.95
CA LEU A 101 4.16 -3.60 6.45
C LEU A 101 2.86 -3.76 7.24
N LEU A 102 1.93 -4.64 6.83
CA LEU A 102 0.65 -4.82 7.50
C LEU A 102 0.78 -5.57 8.82
N PHE A 103 1.75 -6.48 8.95
CA PHE A 103 1.96 -7.35 10.11
C PHE A 103 3.10 -6.89 11.04
N LEU A 104 3.53 -5.63 10.94
CA LEU A 104 4.36 -4.98 11.94
C LEU A 104 3.59 -4.86 13.27
N GLU A 105 3.89 -5.75 14.22
CA GLU A 105 3.50 -5.70 15.64
C GLU A 105 4.65 -5.21 16.53
#